data_AF-A0A377E0T7-F1
#
_entry.id   AF-A0A377E0T7-F1
#
_cell.length_a   1.000
_cell.length_b   1.000
_cell.length_c   1.000
_cell.angle_alpha   90.00
_cell.angle_beta   90.00
_cell.angle_gamma   90.00
#
_symmetry.space_group_name_H-M   'P 1'
#
loop_
_entity.id
_entity.type
_entity.pdbx_description
1 polymer ?
#
loop_
_entity_poly.entity_id
_entity_poly.type
_entity_poly.pdbx_seq_one_letter_code
_entity_poly.pdbx_strand_id
1 'polypeptide(L)'
;MVGNSKADAALLDEMINNIQFIPGDFTRAVNDSVKLIAETAPDANNLLRQYVAFASQRAASHLNDELKGAWAARTIQMKAQVKASGRGGESHLRPPDEQH
;
A
#
# COMPACT_ATOMS: atom_id res chain seq x y z
N MET A 1 31.95 -19.93 0.78
CA MET A 1 32.00 -19.15 2.03
C MET A 1 30.60 -19.14 2.59
N VAL A 2 30.27 -20.06 3.50
CA VAL A 2 28.96 -20.05 4.17
C VAL A 2 29.01 -18.89 5.16
N GLY A 3 28.34 -17.78 4.83
CA GLY A 3 28.28 -16.58 5.67
C GLY A 3 27.71 -16.91 7.04
N ASN A 4 28.18 -16.19 8.06
CA ASN A 4 27.71 -16.36 9.43
C ASN A 4 26.31 -15.75 9.56
N SER A 5 25.28 -16.50 9.15
CA SER A 5 23.90 -16.03 9.05
C SER A 5 23.38 -15.41 10.35
N LYS A 6 23.90 -15.83 11.51
CA LYS A 6 23.57 -15.23 12.81
C LYS A 6 24.15 -13.82 12.96
N ALA A 7 25.40 -13.61 12.54
CA ALA A 7 26.03 -12.29 12.55
C ALA A 7 25.37 -11.36 11.53
N ASP A 8 25.08 -11.86 10.33
CA ASP A 8 24.41 -11.08 9.28
C ASP A 8 23.00 -10.65 9.73
N ALA A 9 22.24 -11.53 10.40
CA ALA A 9 20.93 -11.20 10.95
C ALA A 9 21.01 -10.18 12.09
N ALA A 10 22.01 -10.28 12.97
CA ALA A 10 22.20 -9.31 14.05
C ALA A 10 22.58 -7.92 13.50
N LEU A 11 23.45 -7.87 12.48
CA LEU A 11 23.79 -6.62 11.80
C LEU A 11 22.57 -6.00 11.12
N LEU A 12 21.75 -6.81 10.43
CA LEU A 12 20.52 -6.34 9.81
C LEU A 12 19.57 -5.74 10.85
N ASP A 13 19.38 -6.40 11.99
CA ASP A 13 18.53 -5.90 13.08
C ASP A 13 19.05 -4.56 13.61
N GLU A 14 20.36 -4.41 13.81
CA GLU A 14 20.98 -3.14 14.18
C GLU A 14 20.73 -2.04 13.14
N MET A 15 20.92 -2.34 11.85
CA MET A 15 20.68 -1.40 10.76
C MET A 15 19.22 -0.95 10.69
N ILE A 16 18.27 -1.84 10.98
CA ILE A 16 16.85 -1.50 11.08
C ILE A 16 16.61 -0.58 12.27
N ASN A 17 17.18 -0.89 13.44
CA ASN A 17 17.06 -0.07 14.65
C ASN A 17 17.72 1.32 14.52
N ASN A 18 18.67 1.46 13.59
CA ASN A 18 19.28 2.74 13.24
C ASN A 18 18.37 3.67 12.42
N ILE A 19 17.22 3.18 11.94
CA ILE A 19 16.18 3.97 11.28
C ILE A 19 15.05 4.22 12.29
N GLN A 20 14.90 5.47 12.72
CA GLN A 20 13.94 5.86 13.75
C GLN A 20 12.92 6.81 13.15
N PHE A 21 11.65 6.40 13.18
CA PHE A 21 10.52 7.28 12.90
C PHE A 21 10.06 7.94 14.19
N ILE A 22 9.88 9.26 14.13
CA ILE A 22 9.39 10.07 15.25
C ILE A 22 8.07 10.68 14.77
N PRO A 23 6.92 10.25 15.33
CA PRO A 23 5.64 10.82 14.96
C PRO A 23 5.58 12.30 15.38
N GLY A 24 5.00 13.11 14.51
CA GLY A 24 4.73 14.51 14.76
C GLY A 24 3.69 14.71 15.86
N ASP A 25 3.68 15.92 16.40
CA ASP A 25 2.63 16.42 17.28
C ASP A 25 2.03 17.67 16.65
N PHE A 26 0.95 17.47 15.88
CA PHE A 26 0.26 18.54 15.17
C PHE A 26 -0.41 19.54 16.12
N THR A 27 -0.66 19.18 17.38
CA THR A 27 -1.16 20.13 18.39
C THR A 27 -0.10 21.15 18.80
N ARG A 28 1.18 20.79 18.60
CA ARG A 28 2.36 21.63 18.86
C ARG A 28 3.05 22.09 17.59
N ALA A 29 2.43 21.91 16.41
CA ALA A 29 3.02 22.19 15.11
C ALA A 29 4.35 21.46 14.84
N VAL A 30 4.52 20.25 15.39
CA VAL A 30 5.66 19.37 15.15
C VAL A 30 5.30 18.40 14.02
N ASN A 31 6.05 18.41 12.93
CA ASN A 31 5.87 17.47 11.81
C ASN A 31 6.50 16.11 12.12
N ASP A 32 6.06 15.07 11.40
CA ASP A 32 6.72 13.78 11.38
C ASP A 32 8.19 13.92 10.95
N SER A 33 9.07 13.12 11.55
CA SER A 33 10.47 13.10 11.18
C SER A 33 11.05 11.70 11.18
N VAL A 34 12.10 11.51 10.39
CA VAL A 34 12.86 10.26 10.33
C VAL A 34 14.34 10.57 10.55
N LYS A 35 14.98 9.75 11.38
CA LYS A 35 16.40 9.81 11.68
C LYS A 35 17.05 8.51 11.22
N LEU A 36 18.23 8.61 10.62
CA LEU A 36 19.06 7.47 10.24
C LEU A 36 20.46 7.64 10.82
N ILE A 37 20.97 6.60 11.48
CA ILE A 37 22.31 6.54 12.04
C ILE A 37 23.18 5.65 11.14
N ALA A 38 24.38 6.11 10.81
CA ALA A 38 25.36 5.37 10.02
C ALA A 38 26.77 5.64 10.54
N GLU A 39 27.75 4.87 10.06
CA GLU A 39 29.15 4.97 10.46
C GLU A 39 29.78 6.34 10.12
N THR A 40 29.34 6.95 9.02
CA THR A 40 29.85 8.25 8.56
C THR A 40 28.74 9.24 8.28
N ALA A 41 29.03 10.54 8.41
CA ALA A 41 28.07 11.60 8.10
C ALA A 41 27.62 11.62 6.62
N PRO A 42 28.51 11.41 5.63
CA PRO A 42 28.10 11.27 4.23
C PRO A 42 27.15 10.08 4.02
N ASP A 43 27.43 8.93 4.62
CA ASP A 43 26.59 7.74 4.48
C ASP A 43 25.22 7.96 5.10
N ALA A 44 25.14 8.56 6.29
CA ALA A 44 23.87 8.86 6.95
C ALA A 44 22.96 9.73 6.05
N ASN A 45 23.50 10.79 5.44
CA ASN A 45 22.73 11.64 4.54
C ASN A 45 22.30 10.90 3.26
N ASN A 46 23.20 10.12 2.66
CA ASN A 46 22.91 9.39 1.42
C ASN A 46 21.87 8.28 1.65
N LEU A 47 22.05 7.46 2.69
CA LEU A 47 21.16 6.39 3.07
C LEU A 47 19.78 6.92 3.48
N LEU A 48 19.73 8.04 4.21
CA LEU A 48 18.45 8.65 4.59
C LEU A 48 17.63 9.07 3.37
N ARG A 49 18.27 9.71 2.38
CA ARG A 49 17.61 10.11 1.13
C ARG A 49 17.12 8.92 0.32
N GLN A 50 17.93 7.87 0.25
CA GLN A 50 17.56 6.61 -0.42
C GLN A 50 16.38 5.93 0.29
N TYR A 51 16.39 5.89 1.61
CA TYR A 51 15.30 5.32 2.41
C TYR A 51 13.98 6.08 2.19
N VAL A 52 14.00 7.42 2.22
CA VAL A 52 12.81 8.23 1.96
C VAL A 52 12.28 8.00 0.55
N ALA A 53 13.16 7.94 -0.47
CA ALA A 53 12.76 7.63 -1.84
C ALA A 53 12.14 6.23 -1.97
N PHE A 54 12.76 5.23 -1.35
CA PHE A 54 12.25 3.86 -1.31
C PHE A 54 10.87 3.77 -0.65
N ALA A 55 10.69 4.39 0.53
CA ALA A 55 9.42 4.41 1.24
C ALA A 55 8.33 5.12 0.43
N SER A 56 8.67 6.25 -0.21
CA SER A 56 7.74 7.01 -1.06
C SER A 56 7.30 6.19 -2.28
N GLN A 57 8.24 5.51 -2.93
CA GLN A 57 7.93 4.65 -4.06
C GLN A 57 7.04 3.48 -3.64
N ARG A 58 7.33 2.83 -2.50
CA ARG A 58 6.50 1.75 -1.96
C ARG A 58 5.08 2.23 -1.63
N ALA A 59 4.93 3.41 -1.04
CA ALA A 59 3.62 4.00 -0.75
C ALA A 59 2.82 4.28 -2.04
N ALA A 60 3.47 4.84 -3.06
CA ALA A 60 2.83 5.09 -4.36
C ALA A 60 2.40 3.79 -5.05
N SER A 61 3.24 2.75 -5.02
CA SER A 61 2.89 1.43 -5.54
C SER A 61 1.70 0.81 -4.79
N HIS A 62 1.71 0.87 -3.46
CA HIS A 62 0.61 0.36 -2.63
C HIS A 62 -0.71 1.07 -2.94
N LEU A 63 -0.69 2.40 -2.99
CA LEU A 63 -1.87 3.20 -3.34
C LEU A 63 -2.40 2.87 -4.74
N ASN A 64 -1.50 2.66 -5.71
CA ASN A 64 -1.87 2.28 -7.07
C ASN A 64 -2.53 0.89 -7.13
N ASP A 65 -2.05 -0.06 -6.33
CA ASP A 65 -2.63 -1.40 -6.27
C ASP A 65 -4.00 -1.38 -5.58
N GLU A 66 -4.18 -0.61 -4.52
CA GLU A 66 -5.49 -0.36 -3.90
C GLU A 66 -6.47 0.28 -4.89
N LEU A 67 -6.03 1.27 -5.66
CA LEU A 67 -6.85 1.94 -6.68
C LEU A 67 -7.31 0.96 -7.76
N LYS A 68 -6.40 0.11 -8.26
CA LYS A 68 -6.74 -0.92 -9.25
C LYS A 68 -7.73 -1.94 -8.70
N GLY A 69 -7.53 -2.38 -7.45
CA GLY A 69 -8.45 -3.29 -6.76
C GLY A 69 -9.85 -2.69 -6.61
N ALA A 70 -9.93 -1.45 -6.13
CA ALA A 70 -11.19 -0.71 -6.00
C ALA A 70 -11.89 -0.53 -7.35
N TRP A 71 -11.13 -0.23 -8.42
CA TRP A 71 -11.66 -0.10 -9.77
C TRP A 71 -12.21 -1.43 -10.30
N ALA A 72 -11.50 -2.54 -10.09
CA ALA A 72 -11.96 -3.87 -10.48
C ALA A 72 -13.26 -4.24 -9.77
N ALA A 73 -13.34 -3.99 -8.45
CA ALA A 73 -14.54 -4.21 -7.66
C ALA A 73 -15.73 -3.37 -8.17
N ARG A 74 -15.51 -2.08 -8.43
CA ARG A 74 -16.51 -1.17 -9.02
C ARG A 74 -17.01 -1.69 -10.37
N THR A 75 -16.12 -2.18 -11.22
CA THR A 75 -16.46 -2.72 -12.55
C THR A 75 -17.32 -3.97 -12.45
N ILE A 76 -16.97 -4.89 -11.54
CA ILE A 76 -17.75 -6.11 -11.29
C ILE A 76 -19.13 -5.75 -10.75
N GLN A 77 -19.20 -4.84 -9.77
CA GLN A 77 -20.45 -4.36 -9.20
C GLN A 77 -21.35 -3.74 -10.28
N MET A 78 -20.80 -2.89 -11.15
CA MET A 78 -21.56 -2.26 -12.24
C MET A 78 -22.11 -3.31 -13.22
N LYS A 79 -21.30 -4.29 -13.63
CA LYS A 79 -21.74 -5.38 -14.51
C LYS A 79 -22.86 -6.21 -13.88
N ALA A 80 -22.75 -6.51 -12.58
CA ALA A 80 -23.77 -7.23 -11.84
C ALA A 80 -25.08 -6.43 -11.75
N GLN A 81 -25.00 -5.12 -11.48
CA GLN A 81 -26.16 -4.22 -11.46
C GLN A 81 -26.84 -4.16 -12.83
N VAL A 82 -26.10 -3.95 -13.92
CA VAL A 82 -26.67 -3.93 -15.27
C VAL A 82 -27.34 -5.26 -15.62
N LYS A 83 -26.73 -6.40 -15.26
CA LYS A 83 -27.32 -7.72 -15.47
C LYS A 83 -28.59 -7.93 -14.65
N ALA A 84 -28.61 -7.47 -13.39
CA ALA A 84 -29.77 -7.56 -12.51
C ALA A 84 -30.92 -6.67 -13.01
N SER A 85 -30.64 -5.42 -13.41
CA SER A 85 -31.62 -4.51 -14.00
C SER A 85 -32.15 -5.03 -15.33
N GLY A 86 -31.29 -5.62 -16.17
CA GLY A 86 -31.71 -6.26 -17.42
C GLY A 86 -32.64 -7.45 -17.20
N ARG A 87 -32.29 -8.35 -16.26
CA ARG A 87 -33.18 -9.46 -15.87
C ARG A 87 -34.49 -8.99 -15.24
N GLY A 88 -34.49 -7.92 -14.45
CA GLY A 88 -35.69 -7.31 -13.89
C GLY A 88 -36.59 -6.69 -14.95
N GLY A 89 -36.01 -6.14 -16.02
CA GLY A 89 -36.73 -5.66 -17.20
C GLY A 89 -37.32 -6.79 -18.05
N GLU A 90 -36.57 -7.87 -18.28
CA GLU A 90 -37.05 -9.05 -19.02
C GLU A 90 -38.17 -9.81 -18.27
N SER A 91 -38.13 -9.88 -16.94
CA SER A 91 -39.23 -10.49 -16.17
C SER A 91 -40.54 -9.70 -16.25
N HIS A 92 -40.49 -8.41 -16.61
CA HIS A 92 -41.68 -7.58 -16.80
C HIS A 92 -42.24 -7.67 -18.24
N LEU A 93 -41.49 -8.28 -19.16
CA LEU A 93 -41.85 -8.43 -20.58
C LEU A 93 -42.28 -9.86 -20.96
N ARG A 94 -42.35 -10.80 -20.01
CA ARG A 94 -42.89 -12.13 -20.30
C ARG A 94 -44.41 -12.04 -20.48
N PRO A 95 -44.96 -12.51 -21.61
CA PRO A 95 -46.41 -12.54 -21.81
C PRO A 95 -47.06 -13.46 -20.77
N PRO A 96 -48.31 -13.15 -20.34
CA PRO A 96 -49.02 -13.90 -19.29
C PRO A 96 -49.25 -15.38 -19.65
N ASP A 97 -49.08 -15.75 -20.92
CA ASP A 97 -49.38 -17.06 -21.49
C ASP A 97 -48.33 -18.15 -21.16
N GLU A 98 -47.15 -17.76 -20.64
CA GLU A 98 -46.04 -18.67 -20.28
C GLU A 98 -45.89 -18.89 -18.75
N GLN A 99 -46.86 -18.47 -17.94
CA GLN A 99 -46.88 -18.74 -16.49
C GLN A 99 -47.75 -19.97 -16.18
N HIS A 100 -47.26 -21.17 -16.51
CA HIS A 100 -47.87 -22.45 -16.16
C HIS A 100 -46.89 -23.36 -15.42
#